data_AF-A0ABC9SP73-F1
#
_entry.id   AF-A0ABC9SP73-F1
#
_cell.length_a   1.000
_cell.length_b   1.000
_cell.length_c   1.000
_cell.angle_alpha   90.00
_cell.angle_beta   90.00
_cell.angle_gamma   90.00
#
_symmetry.space_group_name_H-M   'P 1'
#
loop_
_entity.id
_entity.type
_entity.pdbx_description
1 polymer ?
#
loop_
_entity_poly.entity_id
_entity_poly.type
_entity_poly.pdbx_seq_one_letter_code
_entity_poly.pdbx_strand_id
1 'polypeptide(L)' 'MNNGIAGHWWQDKNIELVKIGEDVFALHGWDGDSYQDSWKCTGELYMDASKERYDITPRYFRVSADICLSSYQVEEK' A
#
# COMPACT_ATOMS: atom_id res chain seq x y z
N MET A 1 -4.49 5.11 -13.81
CA MET A 1 -3.52 4.32 -13.02
C MET A 1 -4.33 3.40 -12.14
N ASN A 2 -4.20 2.08 -12.29
CA ASN A 2 -5.01 1.11 -11.55
C ASN A 2 -4.41 0.91 -10.16
N ASN A 3 -4.83 1.74 -9.21
CA ASN A 3 -4.61 1.46 -7.80
C ASN A 3 -5.73 0.53 -7.34
N GLY A 4 -5.38 -0.64 -6.84
CA GLY A 4 -6.36 -1.67 -6.47
C GLY A 4 -5.81 -2.62 -5.43
N ILE A 5 -6.73 -3.18 -4.64
CA ILE A 5 -6.42 -4.20 -3.64
C ILE A 5 -5.95 -5.45 -4.38
N ALA A 6 -4.71 -5.85 -4.13
CA ALA A 6 -4.08 -7.05 -4.68
C ALA A 6 -4.30 -8.28 -3.78
N GLY A 7 -4.60 -8.07 -2.49
CA GLY A 7 -4.89 -9.13 -1.53
C GLY A 7 -4.43 -8.75 -0.14
N HIS A 8 -3.97 -9.74 0.62
CA HIS A 8 -3.42 -9.56 1.96
C HIS A 8 -2.12 -10.32 2.08
N TRP A 9 -1.21 -9.82 2.92
CA TRP A 9 0.07 -10.45 3.18
C TRP A 9 -0.12 -11.91 3.62
N TRP A 10 0.80 -12.78 3.20
CA TRP A 10 0.61 -14.21 3.38
C TRP A 10 0.78 -14.64 4.84
N GLN A 11 1.69 -14.00 5.58
CA GLN A 11 1.90 -14.26 7.02
C GLN A 11 0.88 -13.57 7.92
N ASP A 12 0.34 -12.42 7.50
CA ASP A 12 -0.61 -11.64 8.29
C ASP A 12 -1.73 -11.08 7.40
N LYS A 13 -2.94 -11.57 7.63
CA LYS A 13 -4.12 -11.19 6.85
C LYS A 13 -4.67 -9.79 7.18
N ASN A 14 -4.15 -9.12 8.20
CA ASN A 14 -4.53 -7.74 8.50
C ASN A 14 -3.73 -6.73 7.67
N ILE A 15 -2.65 -7.17 7.01
CA ILE A 15 -1.81 -6.32 6.18
C ILE A 15 -2.32 -6.39 4.75
N GLU A 16 -2.93 -5.30 4.28
CA GLU A 16 -3.46 -5.20 2.92
C GLU A 16 -2.31 -5.05 1.90
N LEU A 17 -2.45 -5.73 0.76
CA LEU A 17 -1.56 -5.56 -0.39
C LEU A 17 -2.25 -4.68 -1.42
N VAL A 18 -1.55 -3.65 -1.88
CA VAL A 18 -2.06 -2.72 -2.89
C VAL A 18 -1.12 -2.66 -4.07
N LYS A 19 -1.70 -2.64 -5.28
CA LYS A 19 -0.96 -2.38 -6.50
C LYS A 19 -0.85 -0.87 -6.70
N ILE A 20 0.37 -0.36 -6.78
CA ILE A 20 0.69 1.05 -7.03
C ILE A 20 1.58 1.09 -8.27
N GLY A 21 1.01 1.49 -9.41
CA GLY A 21 1.70 1.37 -10.70
C GLY A 21 1.89 -0.08 -11.12
N GLU A 22 3.15 -0.49 -11.35
CA GLU A 22 3.52 -1.87 -11.69
C GLU A 22 3.86 -2.71 -10.46
N ASP A 23 4.08 -2.05 -9.32
CA ASP A 23 4.56 -2.66 -8.09
C ASP A 23 3.42 -2.97 -7.12
N VAL A 24 3.67 -3.93 -6.21
CA VAL A 24 2.76 -4.29 -5.13
C VAL A 24 3.43 -3.98 -3.81
N PHE A 25 2.71 -3.33 -2.91
CA PHE A 25 3.20 -2.95 -1.58
C PHE A 25 2.30 -3.53 -0.50
N ALA A 26 2.91 -3.93 0.61
CA ALA A 26 2.21 -4.26 1.84
C ALA A 26 2.06 -3.00 2.70
N LEU A 27 0.83 -2.68 3.10
CA LEU A 27 0.51 -1.50 3.90
C LEU A 27 0.62 -1.83 5.39
N HIS A 28 1.67 -1.34 6.05
CA HIS A 28 1.94 -1.63 7.45
C HIS A 28 2.37 -0.38 8.24
N GLY A 29 2.05 -0.37 9.54
CA GLY A 29 2.39 0.74 10.45
C GLY A 29 1.51 1.98 10.27
N TRP A 30 0.18 1.81 10.18
CA TRP A 30 -0.75 2.95 10.09
C TRP A 30 -0.70 3.83 11.33
N ASP A 31 -0.42 5.13 11.15
CA ASP A 31 -0.35 6.12 12.24
C ASP A 31 -1.56 7.05 12.35
N GLY A 32 -2.51 6.95 11.40
CA GLY A 32 -3.66 7.84 11.28
C GLY A 32 -3.64 8.72 10.02
N ASP A 33 -2.48 8.89 9.38
CA ASP A 33 -2.32 9.65 8.14
C ASP A 33 -1.60 8.83 7.05
N SER A 34 -0.67 7.95 7.43
CA SER A 34 0.19 7.19 6.52
C SER A 34 0.60 5.82 7.08
N TYR A 35 1.10 4.95 6.19
CA TYR A 35 1.68 3.66 6.53
C TYR A 35 3.20 3.79 6.62
N GLN A 36 3.73 3.79 7.84
CA GLN A 36 5.10 4.19 8.15
C GLN A 36 6.14 3.06 8.06
N ASP A 37 5.75 1.83 7.74
CA ASP A 37 6.66 0.70 7.68
C ASP A 37 6.24 -0.30 6.59
N SER A 38 5.98 0.22 5.40
CA SER A 38 5.55 -0.58 4.25
C SER A 38 6.75 -1.20 3.52
N TRP A 39 6.53 -2.28 2.78
CA TRP A 39 7.55 -2.91 1.94
C TRP A 39 6.97 -3.32 0.58
N LYS A 40 7.85 -3.38 -0.42
CA LYS A 40 7.50 -3.91 -1.74
C LYS A 40 7.42 -5.42 -1.67
N CYS A 41 6.34 -5.98 -2.19
CA CYS A 41 6.14 -7.41 -2.29
C CYS A 41 6.69 -7.92 -3.63
N THR A 42 7.56 -8.92 -3.57
CA THR A 42 8.25 -9.51 -4.71
C THR A 42 8.11 -11.03 -4.70
N GLY A 43 8.78 -11.72 -5.62
CA GLY A 43 8.73 -13.17 -5.71
C GLY A 43 7.41 -13.72 -6.28
N GLU A 44 7.27 -15.04 -6.22
CA GLU A 44 6.06 -15.73 -6.67
C GLU A 44 4.88 -15.36 -5.76
N LEU A 45 3.74 -15.00 -6.36
CA LEU A 45 2.51 -14.62 -5.66
C LEU A 45 2.68 -13.50 -4.60
N TYR A 46 3.70 -12.63 -4.75
CA TYR A 46 3.97 -11.53 -3.83
C TYR A 46 4.28 -11.99 -2.39
N MET A 47 4.97 -13.13 -2.23
CA MET A 47 5.28 -13.70 -0.91
C MET A 47 6.62 -13.23 -0.32
N ASP A 48 7.49 -12.60 -1.11
CA ASP A 48 8.76 -12.09 -0.62
C ASP A 48 8.67 -10.60 -0.30
N ALA A 49 9.40 -10.15 0.73
CA ALA A 49 9.47 -8.75 1.13
C ALA A 49 10.79 -8.13 0.68
N SER A 50 10.73 -6.92 0.11
CA SER A 50 11.92 -6.09 -0.13
C SER A 50 12.63 -5.76 1.18
N LYS A 51 13.92 -5.40 1.10
CA LYS A 51 14.67 -4.95 2.28
C LYS A 51 14.38 -3.48 2.59
N GLU A 52 14.14 -2.72 1.53
CA GLU A 52 13.76 -1.32 1.52
C GLU A 52 12.40 -1.13 2.21
N ARG A 53 12.27 -0.02 2.93
CA ARG A 53 11.06 0.39 3.63
C ARG A 53 10.52 1.67 3.04
N TYR A 54 9.20 1.78 3.04
CA TYR A 54 8.49 2.87 2.39
C TYR A 54 7.47 3.48 3.35
N ASP A 55 7.37 4.81 3.29
CA ASP A 55 6.21 5.55 3.77
C ASP A 55 5.20 5.62 2.64
N ILE A 56 3.98 5.16 2.91
CA ILE A 56 2.89 5.16 1.92
C ILE A 56 1.72 5.98 2.45
N THR A 57 1.44 7.09 1.76
CA THR A 57 0.39 8.04 2.15
C THR A 57 -0.79 7.96 1.18
N PRO A 58 -1.97 7.49 1.62
CA PRO A 58 -3.16 7.53 0.79
C PRO A 58 -3.60 8.98 0.53
N ARG A 59 -3.91 9.28 -0.73
CA ARG A 59 -4.43 10.57 -1.18
C ARG A 59 -5.90 10.42 -1.50
N TYR A 60 -6.73 11.25 -0.89
CA TYR A 60 -8.17 11.24 -1.05
C TYR A 60 -8.66 12.48 -1.78
N PHE A 61 -9.80 12.34 -2.46
CA PHE A 61 -10.53 13.46 -3.04
C PHE A 61 -12.00 13.38 -2.62
N ARG A 62 -12.65 14.54 -2.58
CA ARG A 62 -14.04 14.64 -2.18
C ARG A 62 -14.93 14.65 -3.40
N VAL A 63 -15.95 13.80 -3.41
CA VAL A 63 -17.00 13.79 -4.42
C VAL A 63 -18.33 14.04 -3.73
N SER A 64 -18.84 15.27 -3.82
CA SER A 64 -20.05 15.69 -3.10
C SER A 64 -19.92 15.47 -1.58
N ALA A 65 -20.66 14.50 -1.02
CA ALA A 65 -20.63 14.13 0.39
C ALA A 65 -19.63 13.02 0.73
N ASP A 66 -19.08 12.33 -0.26
CA ASP A 66 -18.22 11.15 -0.08
C ASP A 66 -16.72 11.50 -0.18
N ILE A 67 -15.89 10.73 0.52
CA ILE A 67 -14.43 10.76 0.42
C ILE A 67 -13.99 9.49 -0.31
N CYS A 68 -13.31 9.67 -1.43
CA CYS A 68 -12.85 8.58 -2.28
C CYS A 68 -11.33 8.53 -2.29
N LEU A 69 -10.75 7.33 -2.23
CA LEU A 69 -9.32 7.13 -2.43
C LEU A 69 -8.95 7.45 -3.89
N SER A 70 -8.01 8.37 -4.08
CA SER A 70 -7.48 8.75 -5.40
C SER A 70 -6.25 7.92 -5.75
N SER A 71 -5.26 7.91 -4.87
CA SER A 71 -3.95 7.33 -5.14
C SER A 71 -3.16 7.10 -3.86
N TYR A 72 -1.98 6.50 -3.99
CA TYR A 72 -0.98 6.42 -2.94
C TYR A 72 0.25 7.22 -3.37
N GLN A 73 0.81 7.99 -2.44
CA GLN A 73 2.16 8.55 -2.56
C GLN A 73 3.11 7.59 -1.84
N VAL A 74 4.24 7.29 -2.46
CA VAL A 74 5.23 6.31 -1.96
C VAL A 74 6.57 7.02 -1.84
N GLU A 75 7.21 6.90 -0.68
CA GLU A 75 8.51 7.50 -0.37
C GLU A 75 9.41 6.43 0.26
N GLU A 76 10.61 6.22 -0.28
CA GLU A 76 11.59 5.28 0.29
C GLU A 76 12.33 5.92 1.48
N LYS A 77 12.65 5.12 2.50
CA LYS A 77 13.41 5.54 3.69
C LYS A 77 14.92 5.45 3.53
#